data_AF-A0A7G8T7A4-F1
#
_entry.id   AF-A0A7G8T7A4-F1
#
_cell.length_a   1.000
_cell.length_b   1.000
_cell.length_c   1.000
_cell.angle_alpha   90.00
_cell.angle_beta   90.00
_cell.angle_gamma   90.00
#
_symmetry.space_group_name_H-M   'P 1'
#
loop_
_entity.id
_entity.type
_entity.pdbx_description
1 polymer ?
#
loop_
_entity_poly.entity_id
_entity_poly.type
_entity_poly.pdbx_seq_one_letter_code
_entity_poly.pdbx_strand_id
1 'polypeptide(L)'
;MKEAIGTGETVELAREAACRQLGVESYEAEFEILEMPMKKTFGLFGGNPAKVRVFVEDNPAQIAADYLKNVLKNMGLEDVRIEIKKEESGAMLCLTGDDIGYVIGHRGETLDALQYLAGLVANHAGDSYYRINLDIGNYRDKRKQTLENLGRKMAEKSLRTGRNNSLEPMNPYERRIIHTAVQTVEGAKSWSEGEDAARHVVIGPVAGERPVSRRNGYNSRRGPQQRGRQPYPPRGASPGGHPPYENRTPSAPAQHGTAPLYGKYETKK
;
A
#
# COMPACT_ATOMS: atom_id res chain seq x y z
N MET A 1 6.03 21.16 20.31
CA MET A 1 5.58 22.42 20.90
C MET A 1 6.52 23.52 20.45
N LYS A 2 6.01 24.56 19.78
CA LYS A 2 6.83 25.73 19.42
C LYS A 2 6.56 26.84 20.42
N GLU A 3 7.60 27.54 20.84
CA GLU A 3 7.49 28.64 21.79
C GLU A 3 8.36 29.84 21.40
N ALA A 4 7.90 31.03 21.79
CA ALA A 4 8.65 32.26 21.65
C ALA A 4 8.36 33.19 22.82
N ILE A 5 9.34 34.05 23.12
CA ILE A 5 9.20 35.07 24.17
C ILE A 5 9.20 36.43 23.50
N GLY A 6 8.07 37.12 23.61
CA GLY A 6 7.91 38.48 23.13
C GLY A 6 8.04 39.48 24.27
N THR A 7 8.50 40.68 23.92
CA THR A 7 8.62 41.81 24.84
C THR A 7 7.90 43.02 24.27
N GLY A 8 7.26 43.82 25.14
CA GLY A 8 6.46 44.97 24.71
C GLY A 8 6.10 45.91 25.85
N GLU A 9 5.59 47.10 25.52
CA GLU A 9 5.16 48.08 26.52
C GLU A 9 3.91 47.64 27.28
N THR A 10 3.11 46.78 26.67
CA THR A 10 1.93 46.13 27.25
C THR A 10 2.00 44.63 27.03
N VAL A 11 1.21 43.88 27.80
CA VAL A 11 1.06 42.42 27.63
C VAL A 11 0.60 42.10 26.20
N GLU A 12 -0.30 42.89 25.63
CA GLU A 12 -0.79 42.68 24.26
C GLU A 12 0.30 42.89 23.21
N LEU A 13 1.10 43.95 23.32
CA LEU A 13 2.22 44.20 22.41
C LEU A 13 3.31 43.12 22.54
N ALA A 14 3.56 42.65 23.76
CA ALA A 14 4.48 41.54 23.99
C ALA A 14 3.95 40.23 23.38
N ARG A 15 2.65 39.97 23.49
CA ARG A 15 1.99 38.81 22.87
C ARG A 15 2.05 38.86 21.35
N GLU A 16 1.75 39.99 20.73
CA GLU A 16 1.86 40.17 19.27
C GLU A 16 3.31 40.00 18.78
N ALA A 17 4.28 40.53 19.53
CA ALA A 17 5.70 40.35 19.20
C ALA A 17 6.11 38.87 19.22
N ALA A 18 5.63 38.10 20.21
CA ALA A 18 5.88 36.66 20.31
C ALA A 18 5.16 35.88 19.18
N CYS A 19 3.90 36.20 18.88
CA CYS A 19 3.13 35.57 17.79
C CYS A 19 3.79 35.82 16.43
N ARG A 20 4.33 37.02 16.21
CA ARG A 20 5.07 37.37 15.00
C ARG A 20 6.37 36.57 14.86
N GLN A 21 7.06 36.29 15.96
CA GLN A 21 8.25 35.41 15.95
C GLN A 21 7.88 33.96 15.60
N LEU A 22 6.72 33.49 16.06
CA LEU A 22 6.21 32.15 15.75
C LEU A 22 5.55 32.04 14.37
N GLY A 23 5.27 33.17 13.72
CA GLY A 23 4.56 33.21 12.44
C GLY A 23 3.11 32.72 12.53
N VAL A 24 2.48 32.86 13.70
CA VAL A 24 1.11 32.43 13.97
C VAL A 24 0.21 33.61 14.28
N GLU A 25 -1.08 33.46 13.98
CA GLU A 25 -2.10 34.43 14.35
C GLU A 25 -2.34 34.39 15.86
N SER A 26 -2.63 35.55 16.44
CA SER A 26 -2.65 35.70 17.89
C SER A 26 -3.77 34.91 18.59
N TYR A 27 -4.81 34.50 17.87
CA TYR A 27 -5.91 33.69 18.42
C TYR A 27 -5.62 32.18 18.44
N GLU A 28 -4.57 31.72 17.74
CA GLU A 28 -4.19 30.31 17.65
C GLU A 28 -3.16 29.90 18.71
N ALA A 29 -2.68 30.87 19.49
CA ALA A 29 -1.56 30.69 20.39
C ALA A 29 -1.96 30.90 21.85
N GLU A 30 -1.57 29.96 22.71
CA GLU A 30 -1.70 30.10 24.15
C GLU A 30 -0.54 30.92 24.71
N PHE A 31 -0.73 31.59 25.84
CA PHE A 31 0.29 32.46 26.40
C PHE A 31 0.34 32.47 27.92
N GLU A 32 1.54 32.71 28.44
CA GLU A 32 1.87 32.88 29.85
C GLU A 32 2.58 34.23 30.04
N ILE A 33 2.11 35.02 31.01
CA ILE A 33 2.72 36.31 31.34
C ILE A 33 3.91 36.05 32.28
N LEU A 34 5.12 36.28 31.77
CA LEU A 34 6.35 36.12 32.56
C LEU A 34 6.65 37.38 33.39
N GLU A 35 6.36 38.56 32.86
CA GLU A 35 6.65 39.83 33.52
C GLU A 35 5.57 40.87 33.17
N MET A 36 5.01 41.51 34.20
CA MET A 36 4.04 42.60 34.04
C MET A 36 4.75 43.93 33.74
N PRO A 37 4.18 44.79 32.88
CA PRO A 37 4.80 46.07 32.55
C PRO A 37 4.77 47.00 33.76
N MET A 38 5.94 47.50 34.17
CA MET A 38 6.06 48.50 35.24
C MET A 38 6.38 49.87 34.65
N LYS A 39 5.49 50.84 34.88
CA LYS A 39 5.69 52.23 34.42
C LYS A 39 6.70 52.96 35.31
N LYS A 40 7.47 53.86 34.68
CA LYS A 40 8.40 54.76 35.35
C LYS A 40 7.64 55.66 36.33
N THR A 41 7.93 55.56 37.61
CA THR A 41 7.45 56.51 38.62
C THR A 41 8.62 57.42 39.03
N PHE A 42 8.38 58.73 38.98
CA PHE A 42 9.18 59.81 39.59
C PHE A 42 10.67 59.53 39.86
N GLY A 43 11.52 59.69 38.83
CA GLY A 43 12.97 59.88 39.00
C GLY A 43 13.86 58.63 39.15
N LEU A 44 13.31 57.41 39.17
CA LEU A 44 14.11 56.17 39.22
C LEU A 44 14.29 55.52 37.83
N PHE A 45 15.53 55.15 37.52
CA PHE A 45 15.90 54.31 36.38
C PHE A 45 15.48 52.85 36.67
N GLY A 46 14.39 52.36 36.08
CA GLY A 46 14.01 50.95 36.28
C GLY A 46 12.61 50.54 35.80
N GLY A 47 12.16 51.02 34.65
CA GLY A 47 10.93 50.48 34.05
C GLY A 47 11.24 49.18 33.30
N ASN A 48 10.48 48.11 33.57
CA ASN A 48 10.63 46.83 32.86
C ASN A 48 9.47 46.65 31.86
N PRO A 49 9.78 46.23 30.61
CA PRO A 49 8.77 45.90 29.62
C PRO A 49 8.02 44.61 30.01
N ALA A 50 6.79 44.47 29.53
CA ALA A 50 6.06 43.22 29.65
C ALA A 50 6.80 42.11 28.90
N LYS A 51 6.84 40.91 29.49
CA LYS A 51 7.36 39.70 28.84
C LYS A 51 6.26 38.64 28.81
N VAL A 52 6.01 38.10 27.64
CA VAL A 52 4.99 37.07 27.42
C VAL A 52 5.64 35.90 26.69
N ARG A 53 5.47 34.70 27.25
CA ARG A 53 5.78 33.44 26.58
C ARG A 53 4.54 33.02 25.81
N VAL A 54 4.67 32.81 24.51
CA VAL A 54 3.62 32.26 23.67
C VAL A 54 4.03 30.84 23.28
N PHE A 55 3.11 29.90 23.38
CA PHE A 55 3.29 28.52 22.98
C PHE A 55 2.13 28.09 22.10
N VAL A 56 2.45 27.33 21.06
CA VAL A 56 1.48 26.77 20.12
C VAL A 56 1.54 25.26 20.27
N GLU A 57 0.39 24.66 20.61
CA GLU A 57 0.24 23.21 20.56
C GLU A 57 0.37 22.73 19.12
N ASP A 58 1.19 21.71 18.95
CA ASP A 58 1.38 21.07 17.66
C ASP A 58 0.09 20.31 17.31
N ASN A 59 -0.67 20.80 16.32
CA ASN A 59 -1.84 20.07 15.82
C ASN A 59 -1.36 18.79 15.10
N PRO A 60 -1.59 17.58 15.66
CA PRO A 60 -1.04 16.34 15.10
C PRO A 60 -1.53 16.06 13.68
N ALA A 61 -2.76 16.47 13.36
CA ALA A 61 -3.32 16.34 12.03
C ALA A 61 -2.62 17.24 11.01
N GLN A 62 -2.22 18.45 11.41
CA GLN A 62 -1.49 19.36 10.53
C GLN A 62 -0.07 18.85 10.27
N ILE A 63 0.60 18.33 11.30
CA ILE A 63 1.92 17.69 11.16
C ILE A 63 1.85 16.52 10.18
N ALA A 64 0.83 15.67 10.32
CA ALA A 64 0.62 14.55 9.41
C ALA A 64 0.38 15.01 7.97
N ALA A 65 -0.43 16.06 7.78
CA ALA A 65 -0.71 16.64 6.47
C ALA A 65 0.55 17.24 5.83
N ASP A 66 1.35 17.99 6.58
CA ASP A 66 2.60 18.59 6.11
C ASP A 66 3.63 17.51 5.73
N TYR A 67 3.74 16.46 6.55
CA TYR A 67 4.57 15.30 6.25
C TYR A 67 4.15 14.64 4.93
N LEU A 68 2.86 14.33 4.77
CA LEU A 68 2.34 13.73 3.54
C LEU A 68 2.59 14.63 2.34
N LYS A 69 2.35 15.94 2.46
CA LYS A 69 2.60 16.90 1.38
C LYS A 69 4.06 16.87 0.92
N ASN A 70 5.01 16.81 1.86
CA ASN A 70 6.43 16.72 1.54
C ASN A 70 6.78 15.39 0.85
N VAL A 71 6.25 14.26 1.34
CA VAL A 71 6.48 12.94 0.74
C VAL A 71 5.93 12.90 -0.68
N LEU A 72 4.68 13.34 -0.89
CA LEU A 72 4.01 13.33 -2.19
C LEU A 72 4.73 14.24 -3.20
N LYS A 73 5.19 15.41 -2.75
CA LYS A 73 6.01 16.30 -3.58
C LYS A 73 7.30 15.61 -4.03
N ASN A 74 7.98 14.89 -3.14
CA ASN A 74 9.20 14.14 -3.47
C ASN A 74 8.92 12.93 -4.39
N MET A 75 7.68 12.43 -4.43
CA MET A 75 7.22 11.41 -5.39
C MET A 75 6.87 12.00 -6.77
N GLY A 76 6.95 13.33 -6.95
CA GLY A 76 6.61 14.02 -8.19
C GLY A 76 5.14 14.41 -8.32
N LEU A 77 4.36 14.35 -7.23
CA LEU A 77 2.96 14.76 -7.19
C LEU A 77 2.88 16.18 -6.61
N GLU A 78 2.85 17.19 -7.49
CA GLU A 78 2.92 18.60 -7.10
C GLU A 78 1.54 19.18 -6.71
N ASP A 79 0.46 18.73 -7.36
CA ASP A 79 -0.88 19.30 -7.24
C ASP A 79 -1.82 18.47 -6.33
N VAL A 80 -1.34 18.07 -5.16
CA VAL A 80 -2.16 17.36 -4.16
C VAL A 80 -2.75 18.32 -3.12
N ARG A 81 -4.07 18.27 -2.98
CA ARG A 81 -4.83 18.94 -1.91
C ARG A 81 -5.19 17.94 -0.82
N ILE A 82 -4.90 18.31 0.42
CA ILE A 82 -5.20 17.52 1.62
C ILE A 82 -6.24 18.28 2.44
N GLU A 83 -7.43 17.71 2.60
CA GLU A 83 -8.48 18.23 3.47
C GLU A 83 -8.43 17.48 4.81
N ILE A 84 -8.41 18.22 5.92
CA ILE A 84 -8.38 17.65 7.27
C ILE A 84 -9.78 17.69 7.87
N LYS A 85 -10.33 16.51 8.18
CA LYS A 85 -11.59 16.35 8.91
C LYS A 85 -11.28 15.87 10.32
N LYS A 86 -11.56 16.71 11.31
CA LYS A 86 -11.33 16.37 12.72
C LYS A 86 -12.38 15.35 13.20
N GLU A 87 -11.91 14.34 13.92
CA GLU A 87 -12.72 13.32 14.60
C GLU A 87 -12.44 13.37 16.12
N GLU A 88 -13.28 12.73 16.94
CA GLU A 88 -13.20 12.83 18.41
C GLU A 88 -11.83 12.45 19.01
N SER A 89 -11.11 11.50 18.38
CA SER A 89 -9.80 11.01 18.83
C SER A 89 -8.77 10.93 17.70
N GLY A 90 -8.94 11.76 16.68
CA GLY A 90 -8.10 11.69 15.48
C GLY A 90 -8.49 12.65 14.38
N ALA A 91 -7.98 12.38 13.19
CA ALA A 91 -8.36 13.07 11.98
C ALA A 91 -8.39 12.13 10.78
N MET A 92 -9.30 12.43 9.87
CA MET A 92 -9.33 11.88 8.53
C MET A 92 -8.71 12.89 7.55
N LEU A 93 -7.69 12.45 6.84
CA LEU A 93 -7.00 13.20 5.78
C LEU A 93 -7.55 12.74 4.43
N CYS A 94 -8.30 13.59 3.75
CA CYS A 94 -8.85 13.32 2.43
C CYS A 94 -7.93 13.93 1.36
N LEU A 95 -7.36 13.09 0.49
CA LEU A 95 -6.47 13.55 -0.58
C LEU A 95 -7.24 13.64 -1.90
N THR A 96 -7.06 14.76 -2.58
CA THR A 96 -7.61 15.03 -3.91
C THR A 96 -6.53 15.67 -4.77
N GLY A 97 -6.51 15.37 -6.06
CA GLY A 97 -5.52 15.91 -6.97
C GLY A 97 -5.41 15.07 -8.23
N ASP A 98 -4.64 15.58 -9.18
CA ASP A 98 -4.28 14.86 -10.39
C ASP A 98 -3.24 13.79 -10.05
N ASP A 99 -3.28 12.67 -10.78
CA ASP A 99 -2.35 11.55 -10.60
C ASP A 99 -2.29 10.94 -9.17
N ILE A 100 -3.22 11.32 -8.28
CA ILE A 100 -3.33 10.77 -6.92
C ILE A 100 -3.61 9.25 -6.93
N GLY A 101 -4.06 8.70 -8.06
CA GLY A 101 -4.22 7.27 -8.26
C GLY A 101 -2.92 6.48 -8.03
N TYR A 102 -1.75 7.06 -8.29
CA TYR A 102 -0.47 6.40 -8.02
C TYR A 102 -0.21 6.20 -6.51
N VAL A 103 -0.76 7.08 -5.66
CA VAL A 103 -0.64 7.03 -4.20
C VAL A 103 -1.39 5.83 -3.60
N ILE A 104 -2.42 5.35 -4.29
CA ILE A 104 -3.14 4.14 -3.89
C ILE A 104 -2.19 2.93 -3.95
N GLY A 105 -1.35 2.87 -4.99
CA GLY A 105 -0.45 1.75 -5.23
C GLY A 105 -1.18 0.44 -5.54
N HIS A 106 -0.43 -0.66 -5.57
CA HIS A 106 -1.02 -1.98 -5.83
C HIS A 106 -1.96 -2.36 -4.69
N ARG A 107 -3.26 -2.47 -4.99
CA ARG A 107 -4.32 -2.84 -4.04
C ARG A 107 -4.46 -1.95 -2.80
N GLY A 108 -3.83 -0.77 -2.74
CA GLY A 108 -3.89 0.11 -1.56
C GLY A 108 -2.67 -0.01 -0.65
N GLU A 109 -1.67 -0.82 -0.99
CA GLU A 109 -0.48 -1.03 -0.13
C GLU A 109 0.29 0.27 0.12
N THR A 110 0.43 1.13 -0.89
CA THR A 110 1.08 2.44 -0.73
C THR A 110 0.25 3.38 0.14
N LEU A 111 -1.07 3.38 -0.03
CA LEU A 111 -1.99 4.16 0.80
C LEU A 111 -1.87 3.77 2.28
N ASP A 112 -1.86 2.47 2.57
CA ASP A 112 -1.74 1.96 3.94
C ASP A 112 -0.37 2.28 4.55
N ALA A 113 0.71 2.18 3.77
CA ALA A 113 2.05 2.55 4.21
C ALA A 113 2.15 4.04 4.54
N LEU A 114 1.60 4.92 3.70
CA LEU A 114 1.59 6.36 3.93
C LEU A 114 0.74 6.73 5.15
N GLN A 115 -0.42 6.07 5.34
CA GLN A 115 -1.23 6.26 6.54
C GLN A 115 -0.47 5.88 7.80
N TYR A 116 0.23 4.74 7.77
CA TYR A 116 1.04 4.28 8.90
C TYR A 116 2.14 5.28 9.25
N LEU A 117 2.91 5.73 8.26
CA LEU A 117 3.96 6.72 8.46
C LEU A 117 3.42 8.06 8.98
N ALA A 118 2.34 8.57 8.38
CA ALA A 118 1.69 9.80 8.84
C ALA A 118 1.21 9.69 10.29
N GLY A 119 0.68 8.53 10.68
CA GLY A 119 0.33 8.23 12.06
C GLY A 119 1.53 8.25 13.01
N LEU A 120 2.68 7.69 12.61
CA LEU A 120 3.90 7.76 13.41
C LEU A 120 4.39 9.19 13.61
N VAL A 121 4.36 10.02 12.56
CA VAL A 121 4.79 11.42 12.65
C VAL A 121 3.83 12.24 13.53
N ALA A 122 2.52 12.04 13.39
CA ALA A 122 1.52 12.70 14.23
C ALA A 122 1.69 12.40 15.72
N ASN A 123 2.08 11.17 16.05
CA ASN A 123 2.23 10.69 17.42
C ASN A 123 3.66 10.83 17.96
N HIS A 124 4.57 11.49 17.23
CA HIS A 124 5.98 11.55 17.63
C HIS A 124 6.22 12.44 18.88
N ALA A 125 5.40 13.47 19.08
CA ALA A 125 5.61 14.50 20.10
C ALA A 125 4.45 14.63 21.11
N GLY A 126 3.39 13.84 20.97
CA GLY A 126 2.20 13.93 21.80
C GLY A 126 2.16 12.85 22.89
N ASP A 127 1.63 13.21 24.06
CA ASP A 127 1.39 12.27 25.16
C ASP A 127 0.13 11.40 24.95
N SER A 128 -0.77 11.83 24.05
CA SER A 128 -2.01 11.12 23.72
C SER A 128 -1.96 10.50 22.32
N TYR A 129 -2.53 9.30 22.17
CA TYR A 129 -2.61 8.62 20.89
C TYR A 129 -3.64 9.30 19.98
N TYR A 130 -3.17 9.83 18.86
CA TYR A 130 -3.95 10.51 17.85
C TYR A 130 -4.10 9.64 16.59
N ARG A 131 -5.34 9.23 16.27
CA ARG A 131 -5.58 8.35 15.12
C ARG A 131 -5.58 9.14 13.81
N ILE A 132 -4.75 8.72 12.85
CA ILE A 132 -4.76 9.25 11.48
C ILE A 132 -5.35 8.23 10.51
N ASN A 133 -6.42 8.61 9.83
CA ASN A 133 -7.01 7.85 8.72
C ASN A 133 -6.76 8.58 7.41
N LEU A 134 -6.36 7.87 6.36
CA LEU A 134 -6.07 8.44 5.04
C LEU A 134 -7.10 7.94 4.03
N ASP A 135 -7.81 8.82 3.33
CA ASP A 135 -8.76 8.44 2.29
C ASP A 135 -8.50 9.14 0.96
N ILE A 136 -8.68 8.38 -0.13
CA ILE A 136 -8.54 8.85 -1.51
C ILE A 136 -9.77 8.40 -2.29
N GLY A 137 -10.68 9.34 -2.58
CA GLY A 137 -11.85 9.09 -3.43
C GLY A 137 -12.73 7.90 -3.00
N ASN A 138 -12.81 7.63 -1.69
CA ASN A 138 -13.45 6.45 -1.12
C ASN A 138 -12.96 5.12 -1.71
N TYR A 139 -11.63 4.97 -1.79
CA TYR A 139 -10.99 3.79 -2.39
C TYR A 139 -11.34 2.50 -1.63
N ARG A 140 -11.36 2.54 -0.29
CA ARG A 140 -11.54 1.32 0.52
C ARG A 140 -12.91 0.68 0.30
N ASP A 141 -13.99 1.47 0.24
CA ASP A 141 -15.32 0.93 -0.03
C ASP A 141 -15.43 0.39 -1.46
N LYS A 142 -14.92 1.13 -2.45
CA LYS A 142 -14.89 0.66 -3.85
C LYS A 142 -14.09 -0.63 -4.00
N ARG A 143 -12.96 -0.74 -3.28
CA ARG A 143 -12.12 -1.94 -3.28
C ARG A 143 -12.84 -3.13 -2.67
N LYS A 144 -13.53 -2.94 -1.54
CA LYS A 144 -14.36 -3.98 -0.92
C LYS A 144 -15.44 -4.48 -1.89
N GLN A 145 -16.21 -3.58 -2.51
CA GLN A 145 -17.25 -3.96 -3.48
C GLN A 145 -16.67 -4.73 -4.68
N THR A 146 -15.49 -4.31 -5.16
CA THR A 146 -14.78 -5.00 -6.25
C THR A 146 -14.39 -6.43 -5.87
N LEU A 147 -13.90 -6.64 -4.65
CA LEU A 147 -13.52 -7.95 -4.14
C LEU A 147 -14.74 -8.86 -3.91
N GLU A 148 -15.84 -8.32 -3.40
CA GLU A 148 -17.09 -9.07 -3.24
C GLU A 148 -17.62 -9.56 -4.59
N ASN A 149 -17.61 -8.67 -5.59
CA ASN A 149 -18.03 -9.01 -6.95
C ASN A 149 -17.08 -10.02 -7.61
N LEU A 150 -15.77 -9.89 -7.39
CA LEU A 150 -14.77 -10.86 -7.85
C LEU A 150 -15.02 -12.24 -7.25
N GLY A 151 -15.25 -12.31 -5.93
CA GLY A 151 -15.53 -13.57 -5.23
C GLY A 151 -16.76 -14.28 -5.77
N ARG A 152 -17.87 -13.56 -5.93
CA ARG A 152 -19.12 -14.10 -6.50
C ARG A 152 -18.93 -14.60 -7.94
N LYS A 153 -18.30 -13.79 -8.79
CA LYS A 153 -18.02 -14.13 -10.18
C LYS A 153 -17.14 -15.37 -10.31
N MET A 154 -16.13 -15.51 -9.45
CA MET A 154 -15.25 -16.67 -9.46
C MET A 154 -15.95 -17.91 -8.91
N ALA A 155 -16.80 -17.80 -7.90
CA ALA A 155 -17.62 -18.90 -7.42
C ALA A 155 -18.54 -19.46 -8.52
N GLU A 156 -19.29 -18.59 -9.20
CA GLU A 156 -20.14 -18.97 -10.34
C GLU A 156 -19.34 -19.61 -11.48
N LYS A 157 -18.16 -19.06 -11.79
CA LYS A 157 -17.25 -19.63 -12.78
C LYS A 157 -16.80 -21.03 -12.37
N SER A 158 -16.34 -21.21 -11.12
CA SER A 158 -15.90 -22.50 -10.58
C SER A 158 -17.02 -23.54 -10.62
N LEU A 159 -18.26 -23.15 -10.31
CA LEU A 159 -19.43 -24.02 -10.42
C LEU A 159 -19.73 -24.43 -11.86
N ARG A 160 -19.71 -23.46 -12.78
CA ARG A 160 -19.98 -23.70 -14.21
C ARG A 160 -18.92 -24.59 -14.84
N THR A 161 -17.65 -24.34 -14.57
CA THR A 161 -16.54 -25.13 -15.15
C THR A 161 -16.30 -26.42 -14.37
N GLY A 162 -16.74 -26.51 -13.12
CA GLY A 162 -16.40 -27.58 -12.19
C GLY A 162 -14.90 -27.63 -11.88
N ARG A 163 -14.22 -26.47 -11.83
CA ARG A 163 -12.76 -26.40 -11.61
C ARG A 163 -12.43 -25.40 -10.52
N ASN A 164 -11.32 -25.62 -9.83
CA ASN A 164 -10.81 -24.65 -8.88
C ASN A 164 -10.24 -23.43 -9.63
N ASN A 165 -10.45 -22.25 -9.05
CA ASN A 165 -9.84 -21.00 -9.50
C ASN A 165 -9.03 -20.45 -8.32
N SER A 166 -7.71 -20.36 -8.50
CA SER A 166 -6.81 -19.68 -7.56
C SER A 166 -6.77 -18.19 -7.90
N LEU A 167 -6.90 -17.36 -6.87
CA LEU A 167 -6.75 -15.91 -6.98
C LEU A 167 -5.30 -15.48 -6.73
N GLU A 168 -5.03 -14.21 -7.00
CA GLU A 168 -3.75 -13.60 -6.63
C GLU A 168 -3.56 -13.55 -5.11
N PRO A 169 -2.31 -13.59 -4.61
CA PRO A 169 -2.01 -13.36 -3.21
C PRO A 169 -2.54 -12.01 -2.72
N MET A 170 -3.11 -12.00 -1.52
CA MET A 170 -3.77 -10.81 -0.98
C MET A 170 -3.77 -10.83 0.56
N ASN A 171 -3.94 -9.64 1.15
CA ASN A 171 -3.85 -9.51 2.60
C ASN A 171 -5.00 -10.27 3.33
N PRO A 172 -4.85 -10.62 4.62
CA PRO A 172 -5.87 -11.38 5.35
C PRO A 172 -7.28 -10.75 5.33
N TYR A 173 -7.37 -9.42 5.30
CA TYR A 173 -8.64 -8.69 5.25
C TYR A 173 -9.34 -8.90 3.90
N GLU A 174 -8.62 -8.75 2.79
CA GLU A 174 -9.14 -9.01 1.44
C GLU A 174 -9.58 -10.47 1.29
N ARG A 175 -8.78 -11.43 1.79
CA ARG A 175 -9.15 -12.87 1.77
C ARG A 175 -10.47 -13.11 2.49
N ARG A 176 -10.68 -12.47 3.64
CA ARG A 176 -11.93 -12.60 4.41
C ARG A 176 -13.13 -12.10 3.62
N ILE A 177 -13.01 -10.95 2.94
CA ILE A 177 -14.09 -10.41 2.09
C ILE A 177 -14.48 -11.42 1.00
N ILE A 178 -13.49 -12.01 0.34
CA ILE A 178 -13.74 -13.03 -0.70
C ILE A 178 -14.38 -14.27 -0.10
N HIS A 179 -13.89 -14.78 1.03
CA HIS A 179 -14.48 -15.94 1.69
C HIS A 179 -15.96 -15.69 2.02
N THR A 180 -16.29 -14.53 2.60
CA THR A 180 -17.67 -14.14 2.90
C THR A 180 -18.52 -14.02 1.63
N ALA A 181 -17.99 -13.43 0.55
CA ALA A 181 -18.71 -13.33 -0.71
C ALA A 181 -18.96 -14.72 -1.34
N VAL A 182 -17.98 -15.62 -1.31
CA VAL A 182 -18.12 -16.99 -1.84
C VAL A 182 -19.14 -17.80 -1.04
N GLN A 183 -19.20 -17.63 0.29
CA GLN A 183 -20.18 -18.31 1.15
C GLN A 183 -21.63 -18.00 0.78
N THR A 184 -21.90 -16.85 0.15
CA THR A 184 -23.25 -16.50 -0.34
C THR A 184 -23.69 -17.31 -1.56
N VAL A 185 -22.77 -17.98 -2.25
CA VAL A 185 -23.05 -18.75 -3.46
C VAL A 185 -23.18 -20.22 -3.11
N GLU A 186 -24.38 -20.77 -3.28
CA GLU A 186 -24.67 -22.17 -2.97
C GLU A 186 -23.81 -23.13 -3.82
N GLY A 187 -23.25 -24.14 -3.17
CA GLY A 187 -22.41 -25.16 -3.82
C GLY A 187 -20.96 -24.74 -4.08
N ALA A 188 -20.56 -23.52 -3.72
CA ALA A 188 -19.16 -23.08 -3.78
C ALA A 188 -18.48 -23.21 -2.41
N LYS A 189 -17.17 -23.52 -2.42
CA LYS A 189 -16.29 -23.52 -1.24
C LYS A 189 -15.04 -22.70 -1.52
N SER A 190 -14.44 -22.19 -0.48
CA SER A 190 -13.16 -21.48 -0.56
C SER A 190 -12.26 -21.85 0.60
N TRP A 191 -10.95 -21.86 0.35
CA TRP A 191 -9.90 -22.03 1.37
C TRP A 191 -8.69 -21.20 0.98
N SER A 192 -7.83 -20.88 1.95
CA SER A 192 -6.60 -20.13 1.68
C SER A 192 -5.41 -21.08 1.58
N GLU A 193 -4.60 -20.93 0.54
CA GLU A 193 -3.35 -21.68 0.32
C GLU A 193 -2.14 -20.73 0.23
N GLY A 194 -0.95 -21.26 0.49
CA GLY A 194 0.31 -20.49 0.50
C GLY A 194 0.67 -19.91 1.87
N GLU A 195 1.89 -19.38 1.96
CA GLU A 195 2.47 -18.81 3.18
C GLU A 195 2.64 -17.30 3.04
N ASP A 196 2.33 -16.59 4.12
CA ASP A 196 2.49 -15.14 4.30
C ASP A 196 2.13 -14.30 3.04
N ALA A 197 3.11 -13.64 2.42
CA ALA A 197 2.92 -12.78 1.24
C ALA A 197 2.43 -13.54 -0.01
N ALA A 198 2.67 -14.84 -0.13
CA ALA A 198 2.19 -15.68 -1.23
C ALA A 198 0.81 -16.29 -0.95
N ARG A 199 0.22 -16.01 0.22
CA ARG A 199 -1.05 -16.60 0.64
C ARG A 199 -2.23 -16.02 -0.16
N HIS A 200 -3.00 -16.91 -0.77
CA HIS A 200 -4.10 -16.56 -1.68
C HIS A 200 -5.34 -17.42 -1.42
N VAL A 201 -6.48 -17.03 -2.00
CA VAL A 201 -7.75 -17.78 -1.88
C VAL A 201 -7.93 -18.66 -3.10
N VAL A 202 -8.27 -19.93 -2.86
CA VAL A 202 -8.70 -20.88 -3.87
C VAL A 202 -10.20 -21.11 -3.74
N ILE A 203 -10.92 -21.05 -4.86
CA ILE A 203 -12.38 -21.18 -4.93
C ILE A 203 -12.73 -22.38 -5.80
N GLY A 204 -13.51 -23.31 -5.26
CA GLY A 204 -13.88 -24.55 -5.94
C GLY A 204 -15.33 -24.97 -5.69
N PRO A 205 -15.88 -25.89 -6.50
CA PRO A 205 -17.18 -26.50 -6.23
C PRO A 205 -17.10 -27.45 -5.01
N VAL A 206 -18.15 -27.46 -4.19
CA VAL A 206 -18.28 -28.40 -3.06
C VAL A 206 -18.29 -29.84 -3.55
N ALA A 207 -18.92 -30.10 -4.69
CA ALA A 207 -18.99 -31.42 -5.33
C ALA A 207 -17.64 -31.97 -5.83
N GLY A 208 -16.55 -31.20 -5.72
CA GLY A 208 -15.22 -31.58 -6.19
C GLY A 208 -14.98 -31.21 -7.66
N GLU A 209 -13.71 -31.25 -8.07
CA GLU A 209 -13.33 -30.91 -9.44
C GLU A 209 -13.83 -31.94 -10.44
N ARG A 210 -14.42 -31.46 -11.53
CA ARG A 210 -14.80 -32.29 -12.68
C ARG A 210 -13.54 -32.70 -13.45
N PRO A 211 -13.26 -34.00 -13.60
CA PRO A 211 -12.15 -34.47 -14.41
C PRO A 211 -12.28 -33.91 -15.82
N VAL A 212 -11.18 -33.37 -16.35
CA VAL A 212 -11.13 -32.98 -17.75
C VAL A 212 -11.33 -34.26 -18.57
N SER A 213 -12.46 -34.37 -19.29
CA SER A 213 -12.58 -35.34 -20.36
C SER A 213 -11.44 -35.05 -21.33
N ARG A 214 -10.33 -35.80 -21.21
CA ARG A 214 -9.34 -35.88 -22.28
C ARG A 214 -10.16 -36.36 -23.45
N ARG A 215 -10.44 -35.45 -24.40
CA ARG A 215 -11.10 -35.80 -25.65
C ARG A 215 -10.22 -36.87 -26.27
N ASN A 216 -10.62 -38.11 -26.04
CA ASN A 216 -9.90 -39.28 -26.47
C ASN A 216 -9.94 -39.18 -27.99
N GLY A 217 -8.80 -38.81 -28.58
CA GLY A 217 -8.59 -38.81 -30.01
C GLY A 217 -8.62 -40.26 -30.49
N TYR A 218 -9.78 -40.90 -30.41
CA TYR A 218 -10.12 -42.09 -31.16
C TYR A 218 -10.22 -41.68 -32.62
N ASN A 219 -9.08 -41.43 -33.24
CA ASN A 219 -8.92 -41.57 -34.66
C ASN A 219 -8.67 -43.06 -34.93
N SER A 220 -9.73 -43.84 -34.70
CA SER A 220 -9.83 -45.20 -35.20
C SER A 220 -9.80 -45.17 -36.72
N ARG A 221 -8.82 -45.89 -37.28
CA ARG A 221 -8.96 -46.69 -38.50
C ARG A 221 -9.39 -45.93 -39.78
N ARG A 222 -8.41 -45.39 -40.48
CA ARG A 222 -8.38 -45.44 -41.96
C ARG A 222 -6.96 -45.81 -42.40
N GLY A 223 -6.73 -47.10 -42.60
CA GLY A 223 -5.60 -47.55 -43.42
C GLY A 223 -5.83 -47.06 -44.86
N PRO A 224 -4.81 -46.58 -45.58
CA PRO A 224 -4.98 -46.23 -46.98
C PRO A 224 -5.05 -47.52 -47.80
N GLN A 225 -6.22 -47.76 -48.38
CA GLN A 225 -6.42 -48.69 -49.48
C GLN A 225 -5.38 -48.43 -50.58
N GLN A 226 -4.66 -49.47 -50.97
CA GLN A 226 -3.86 -49.50 -52.18
C GLN A 226 -4.73 -49.06 -53.36
N ARG A 227 -4.48 -47.86 -53.89
CA ARG A 227 -4.83 -47.51 -55.26
C ARG A 227 -3.57 -47.04 -55.95
N GLY A 228 -3.23 -47.77 -57.00
CA GLY A 228 -1.99 -47.66 -57.75
C GLY A 228 -1.68 -46.23 -58.18
N ARG A 229 -0.40 -45.88 -58.03
CA ARG A 229 0.22 -44.77 -58.75
C ARG A 229 1.43 -45.32 -59.48
N GLN A 230 1.43 -45.09 -60.79
CA GLN A 230 2.49 -45.45 -61.73
C GLN A 230 3.88 -44.96 -61.27
N PRO A 231 4.95 -45.70 -61.63
CA PRO A 231 6.32 -45.35 -61.25
C PRO A 231 6.82 -44.16 -62.08
N TYR A 232 7.35 -43.13 -61.42
CA TYR A 232 8.20 -42.13 -62.05
C TYR A 232 9.64 -42.65 -62.16
N PRO A 233 10.41 -42.27 -63.20
CA PRO A 233 11.77 -42.74 -63.40
C PRO A 233 12.76 -42.04 -62.43
N PRO A 234 13.91 -42.67 -62.15
CA PRO A 234 14.88 -42.14 -61.20
C PRO A 234 15.70 -41.00 -61.83
N ARG A 235 15.84 -39.87 -61.13
CA ARG A 235 16.85 -38.85 -61.45
C ARG A 235 17.77 -38.60 -60.26
N GLY A 236 19.04 -38.95 -60.52
CA GLY A 236 20.31 -38.54 -59.91
C GLY A 236 20.33 -37.63 -58.69
N ALA A 237 20.96 -38.17 -57.64
CA ALA A 237 22.08 -37.62 -56.87
C ALA A 237 22.27 -36.09 -56.77
N SER A 238 22.15 -35.57 -55.54
CA SER A 238 23.27 -34.87 -54.85
C SER A 238 23.04 -34.74 -53.34
N PRO A 239 24.11 -34.64 -52.53
CA PRO A 239 24.11 -35.00 -51.12
C PRO A 239 24.05 -33.78 -50.19
N GLY A 240 23.18 -33.83 -49.18
CA GLY A 240 23.11 -32.83 -48.11
C GLY A 240 22.60 -33.48 -46.84
N GLY A 241 23.51 -34.10 -46.09
CA GLY A 241 23.21 -34.75 -44.82
C GLY A 241 23.08 -33.73 -43.69
N HIS A 242 21.92 -33.70 -43.04
CA HIS A 242 21.79 -33.23 -41.66
C HIS A 242 21.86 -34.45 -40.73
N PRO A 243 22.67 -34.44 -39.67
CA PRO A 243 22.77 -35.58 -38.76
C PRO A 243 21.50 -35.69 -37.89
N PRO A 244 21.16 -36.90 -37.40
CA PRO A 244 19.99 -37.11 -36.57
C PRO A 244 20.24 -36.63 -35.14
N TYR A 245 19.18 -36.16 -34.49
CA TYR A 245 19.15 -35.90 -33.06
C TYR A 245 19.25 -37.23 -32.29
N GLU A 246 20.30 -37.41 -31.51
CA GLU A 246 20.43 -38.53 -30.58
C GLU A 246 19.59 -38.29 -29.32
N ASN A 247 18.87 -39.34 -28.92
CA ASN A 247 18.17 -39.46 -27.64
C ASN A 247 19.13 -39.19 -26.47
N ARG A 248 18.85 -38.17 -25.66
CA ARG A 248 19.44 -38.04 -24.32
C ARG A 248 18.50 -38.63 -23.28
N THR A 249 18.92 -39.74 -22.70
CA THR A 249 18.48 -40.22 -21.38
C THR A 249 18.81 -39.18 -20.29
N PRO A 250 18.05 -39.13 -19.17
CA PRO A 250 18.31 -38.18 -18.10
C PRO A 250 19.53 -38.60 -17.27
N SER A 251 20.53 -37.72 -17.15
CA SER A 251 21.64 -37.88 -16.20
C SER A 251 21.24 -37.33 -14.82
N ALA A 252 21.65 -38.06 -13.78
CA ALA A 252 21.42 -37.79 -12.36
C ALA A 252 21.93 -36.41 -11.89
N PRO A 253 21.41 -35.85 -10.79
CA PRO A 253 21.79 -34.53 -10.29
C PRO A 253 23.22 -34.50 -9.73
N ALA A 254 23.99 -33.51 -10.19
CA ALA A 254 25.32 -33.20 -9.65
C ALA A 254 25.20 -32.53 -8.28
N GLN A 255 26.01 -32.99 -7.33
CA GLN A 255 26.19 -32.40 -6.01
C GLN A 255 26.85 -31.03 -6.14
N HIS A 256 26.15 -29.96 -5.75
CA HIS A 256 26.78 -28.65 -5.53
C HIS A 256 27.17 -28.51 -4.06
N GLY A 257 28.47 -28.35 -3.86
CA GLY A 257 29.09 -28.07 -2.57
C GLY A 257 28.58 -26.77 -1.96
N THR A 258 28.37 -26.84 -0.66
CA THR A 258 28.04 -25.78 0.27
C THR A 258 29.08 -24.65 0.26
N ALA A 259 28.65 -23.43 -0.05
CA ALA A 259 29.37 -22.21 0.31
C ALA A 259 28.56 -21.44 1.37
N PRO A 260 29.16 -20.98 2.48
CA PRO A 260 28.43 -20.34 3.56
C PRO A 260 28.07 -18.88 3.23
N LEU A 261 26.86 -18.49 3.63
CA LEU A 261 26.15 -17.27 3.22
C LEU A 261 26.19 -16.16 4.31
N TYR A 262 27.26 -16.09 5.12
CA TYR A 262 27.42 -15.05 6.14
C TYR A 262 28.82 -14.44 6.15
N GLY A 263 28.90 -13.13 5.90
CA GLY A 263 30.08 -12.31 6.12
C GLY A 263 30.30 -12.06 7.62
N LYS A 264 31.54 -12.21 8.07
CA LYS A 264 31.98 -11.88 9.43
C LYS A 264 32.09 -10.35 9.57
N TYR A 265 31.56 -9.82 10.67
CA TYR A 265 31.84 -8.45 11.12
C TYR A 265 33.19 -8.43 11.84
N GLU A 266 34.14 -7.64 11.36
CA GLU A 266 35.35 -7.29 12.12
C GLU A 266 35.04 -6.12 13.06
N THR A 267 35.21 -6.33 14.35
CA THR A 267 35.23 -5.27 15.36
C THR A 267 36.61 -4.59 15.35
N LYS A 268 36.64 -3.30 14.97
CA LYS A 268 37.83 -2.48 15.20
C LYS A 268 37.91 -2.08 16.68
N LYS A 269 39.08 -2.33 17.28
CA LYS A 269 39.54 -1.72 18.52
C LYS A 269 39.91 -0.25 18.30
#